data_AF-A0A6M3M2U5-F1
#
_entry.id   AF-A0A6M3M2U5-F1
#
_cell.length_a   1.000
_cell.length_b   1.000
_cell.length_c   1.000
_cell.angle_alpha   90.00
_cell.angle_beta   90.00
_cell.angle_gamma   90.00
#
_symmetry.space_group_name_H-M   'P 1'
#
loop_
_entity.id
_entity.type
_entity.pdbx_description
1 polymer ?
#
loop_
_entity_poly.entity_id
_entity_poly.type
_entity_poly.pdbx_seq_one_letter_code
_entity_poly.pdbx_strand_id
1 'polypeptide(L)' 'MADYPKEIEVDRLMNVVKVFGWEKVREEVVGQDVVVTVKKKLLKEEAVSETAVPS' A
#
# COMPACT_ATOMS: atom_id res chain seq x y z
N MET A 1 18.94 19.85 7.65
CA MET A 1 18.10 18.69 7.30
C MET A 1 17.89 17.91 8.58
N ALA A 2 16.65 17.63 8.97
CA ALA A 2 16.41 16.83 10.16
C ALA A 2 16.72 15.37 9.81
N ASP A 3 17.80 14.83 10.38
CA ASP A 3 18.10 13.40 10.37
C ASP A 3 17.07 12.72 11.28
N TYR A 4 15.94 12.31 10.71
CA TYR A 4 15.02 11.43 11.42
C TYR A 4 15.65 10.04 11.48
N PRO A 5 15.53 9.32 12.60
CA PRO A 5 15.91 7.92 12.67
C PRO A 5 15.22 7.17 11.53
N LYS A 6 15.99 6.57 10.62
CA LYS A 6 15.50 5.90 9.39
C LYS A 6 14.36 4.92 9.67
N GLU A 7 14.35 4.33 10.86
CA GLU A 7 13.32 3.42 11.35
C GLU A 7 11.94 4.09 11.51
N ILE A 8 11.88 5.36 11.92
CA ILE A 8 10.61 6.09 12.13
C ILE A 8 9.86 6.34 10.81
N GLU A 9 10.58 6.55 9.70
CA GLU A 9 9.97 6.87 8.42
C GLU A 9 9.29 5.65 7.79
N VAL A 10 9.92 4.47 7.90
CA VAL A 10 9.37 3.20 7.42
C VAL A 10 8.11 2.83 8.21
N ASP A 11 8.12 2.98 9.53
CA ASP A 11 6.95 2.70 10.36
C ASP A 11 5.76 3.61 10.02
N ARG A 12 6.02 4.90 9.74
CA ARG A 12 4.99 5.84 9.29
C ARG A 12 4.41 5.44 7.93
N LEU A 13 5.27 5.08 6.98
CA LEU A 13 4.82 4.57 5.67
C LEU A 13 3.98 3.31 5.85
N MET A 14 4.40 2.38 6.72
CA MET A 14 3.68 1.16 6.98
C MET A 14 2.31 1.38 7.62
N ASN A 15 2.16 2.41 8.47
CA ASN A 15 0.86 2.79 9.01
C ASN A 15 -0.10 3.26 7.90
N VAL A 16 0.39 4.05 6.95
CA VAL A 16 -0.39 4.48 5.78
C VAL A 16 -0.79 3.29 4.91
N VAL A 17 0.14 2.38 4.62
CA VAL A 17 -0.11 1.16 3.84
C VAL A 17 -1.21 0.29 4.49
N LYS A 18 -1.20 0.16 5.82
CA LYS A 18 -2.24 -0.56 6.57
C LYS A 18 -3.62 0.10 6.46
N VAL A 19 -3.71 1.42 6.48
CA VAL A 19 -4.99 2.16 6.30
C VAL A 19 -5.62 1.83 4.94
N PHE A 20 -4.81 1.63 3.90
CA PHE A 20 -5.30 1.21 2.58
C PHE A 20 -5.65 -0.29 2.48
N GLY A 21 -5.49 -1.05 3.56
CA GLY A 21 -5.73 -2.49 3.58
C GLY A 21 -4.71 -3.30 2.79
N TRP A 22 -3.51 -2.75 2.56
CA TRP A 22 -2.44 -3.44 1.85
C TRP A 22 -1.54 -4.18 2.84
N GLU A 23 -0.99 -5.30 2.39
CA GLU A 23 -0.18 -6.18 3.23
C GLU A 23 1.30 -6.04 2.85
N LYS A 24 2.18 -5.93 3.85
CA LYS A 24 3.63 -5.96 3.64
C LYS A 24 4.05 -7.37 3.22
N VAL A 25 4.79 -7.48 2.13
CA VAL A 25 5.31 -8.76 1.62
C VAL A 25 6.80 -8.92 1.95
N ARG A 26 7.59 -7.86 1.76
CA ARG A 26 9.04 -7.89 1.92
C ARG A 26 9.56 -6.51 2.30
N GLU A 27 10.62 -6.45 3.08
CA GLU A 27 11.42 -5.26 3.30
C GLU A 27 12.89 -5.64 3.14
N GLU A 28 13.62 -4.82 2.40
CA GLU A 28 15.05 -5.01 2.16
C GLU A 28 15.76 -3.67 2.26
N VAL A 29 16.99 -3.71 2.78
CA VAL A 29 17.90 -2.56 2.76
C VAL A 29 18.92 -2.80 1.66
N VAL A 30 18.92 -1.96 0.63
CA VAL A 30 19.82 -2.04 -0.51
C VAL A 30 20.69 -0.79 -0.52
N GLY A 31 21.93 -0.92 -0.04
CA GLY A 31 22.85 0.21 0.09
C GLY A 31 22.33 1.25 1.09
N GLN A 32 21.89 2.41 0.57
CA GLN A 32 21.30 3.48 1.39
C GLN A 32 19.77 3.53 1.32
N ASP A 33 19.17 2.67 0.49
CA ASP A 33 17.74 2.65 0.22
C ASP A 33 17.02 1.56 1.04
N VAL A 34 15.80 1.88 1.47
CA VAL A 34 14.87 0.90 2.04
C VAL A 34 13.79 0.61 1.00
N VAL A 35 13.69 -0.65 0.59
CA VAL A 35 12.72 -1.12 -0.42
C VAL A 35 11.65 -1.94 0.28
N VAL A 36 10.41 -1.47 0.26
CA VAL A 36 9.26 -2.18 0.82
C VAL A 36 8.34 -2.66 -0.30
N THR A 37 8.07 -3.96 -0.33
CA THR A 37 7.09 -4.56 -1.25
C THR A 37 5.76 -4.73 -0.53
N VAL A 38 4.68 -4.20 -1.11
CA VAL A 38 3.32 -4.29 -0.57
C VAL A 38 2.38 -4.97 -1.56
N LYS A 39 1.40 -5.72 -1.06
CA LYS A 39 0.38 -6.41 -1.84
C LYS A 39 -1.00 -5.86 -1.53
N LYS A 40 -1.69 -5.37 -2.56
CA LYS A 40 -3.11 -5.02 -2.51
C LYS A 40 -3.92 -6.23 -2.96
N LYS A 41 -4.88 -6.68 -2.14
CA LYS A 41 -5.93 -7.60 -2.58
C LYS A 41 -6.95 -6.77 -3.36
N LEU A 42 -7.02 -6.97 -4.68
CA LEU A 42 -8.11 -6.44 -5.47
C LEU A 42 -9.36 -7.24 -5.10
N LEU A 43 -10.36 -6.58 -4.50
CA LEU A 43 -11.70 -7.16 -4.44
C LEU A 43 -12.13 -7.38 -5.90
N LYS A 44 -12.60 -8.59 -6.22
CA LYS A 44 -13.24 -8.84 -7.51
C LYS A 44 -14.29 -7.74 -7.70
N GLU A 45 -14.25 -7.06 -8.83
CA GLU A 45 -15.34 -6.18 -9.25
C GLU A 45 -16.63 -6.99 -9.12
N GLU A 46 -17.44 -6.67 -8.12
CA GLU A 46 -18.87 -6.88 -8.26
C GLU A 46 -19.25 -6.01 -9.45
N ALA A 47 -19.50 -6.68 -10.58
CA ALA A 47 -19.91 -6.07 -11.82
C ALA A 47 -20.96 -5.01 -11.50
N VAL A 48 -20.61 -3.75 -11.74
CA VAL A 48 -21.56 -2.64 -11.70
C VAL A 48 -22.61 -3.00 -12.75
N SER A 49 -23.76 -3.50 -12.30
CA SER A 49 -24.87 -3.85 -13.18
C SER A 49 -25.29 -2.57 -13.87
N GLU A 50 -24.97 -2.49 -15.16
CA GLU A 50 -25.41 -1.48 -16.08
C GLU A 50 -26.93 -1.38 -15.95
N THR A 51 -27.42 -0.26 -15.40
CA THR A 51 -28.85 0.02 -15.34
C THR A 51 -29.35 0.10 -16.77
N ALA A 52 -30.01 -0.96 -17.22
CA ALA A 52 -30.75 -1.00 -18.46
C ALA A 52 -31.77 0.16 -18.48
N VAL A 53 -31.62 1.08 -19.41
CA VAL A 53 -32.60 2.13 -19.69
C VAL A 53 -33.76 1.46 -20.44
N PRO A 54 -35.00 1.44 -19.91
CA PRO A 54 -36.15 0.93 -20.63
C PRO A 54 -36.59 1.89 -21.75
N SER A 55 -37.18 1.28 -22.78
CA SER A 55 -37.52 1.75 -24.14
C SER A 55 -38.15 3.13 -24.30
#